data_AF-A0A7V9B229-F1
#
_entry.id   AF-A0A7V9B229-F1
#
_cell.length_a   1.000
_cell.length_b   1.000
_cell.length_c   1.000
_cell.angle_alpha   90.00
_cell.angle_beta   90.00
_cell.angle_gamma   90.00
#
_symmetry.space_group_name_H-M   'P 1'
#
loop_
_entity.id
_entity.type
_entity.pdbx_description
1 polymer ?
#
loop_
_entity_poly.entity_id
_entity_poly.type
_entity_poly.pdbx_seq_one_letter_code
_entity_poly.pdbx_strand_id
1 'polypeptide(L)'
;MTHKKKNTRRKTAPYYTLSYGKRTYRFITDKVLIFRLMRSLHGRFWGIAGVLIMSFGLSVCFLVKPETLSWSTAFSDFGRDVRTAPYLAASLFFGAYGLWRWRNYLRRTLKHARPLTSLVGLTVFGLYIAALMPIAWEPWPYRLHIFGVAVSGAAMAATVVVDTLLTKTRSRHSLQLWRFMRLVSFLLIVVGGFITLGSANLVGWFRLALAGELLMLVGYTLWIIDKTYHGEGGRSRLSIALRKIVLID
;
A
#
# COMPACT_ATOMS: atom_id res chain seq x y z
N MET A 1 -16.02 50.51 29.89
CA MET A 1 -16.02 49.07 30.20
C MET A 1 -14.75 48.44 29.65
N THR A 2 -13.80 48.11 30.52
CA THR A 2 -12.47 47.58 30.20
C THR A 2 -12.51 46.06 30.13
N HIS A 3 -12.30 45.50 28.93
CA HIS A 3 -12.22 44.04 28.73
C HIS A 3 -10.94 43.47 29.35
N LYS A 4 -11.08 42.80 30.51
CA LYS A 4 -10.05 41.92 31.10
C LYS A 4 -9.75 40.75 30.15
N LYS A 5 -8.55 40.71 29.56
CA LYS A 5 -8.01 39.52 28.87
C LYS A 5 -7.79 38.39 29.88
N LYS A 6 -8.58 37.33 29.78
CA LYS A 6 -8.37 36.06 30.51
C LYS A 6 -7.11 35.38 29.97
N ASN A 7 -6.03 35.41 30.76
CA ASN A 7 -4.79 34.68 30.49
C ASN A 7 -5.05 33.17 30.66
N THR A 8 -5.26 32.47 29.55
CA THR A 8 -5.40 31.01 29.52
C THR A 8 -3.99 30.39 29.62
N ARG A 9 -3.63 29.90 30.81
CA ARG A 9 -2.43 29.08 31.02
C ARG A 9 -2.49 27.86 30.09
N ARG A 10 -1.62 27.80 29.08
CA ARG A 10 -1.40 26.61 28.24
C ARG A 10 -0.93 25.47 29.14
N LYS A 11 -1.74 24.41 29.27
CA LYS A 11 -1.32 23.14 29.86
C LYS A 11 -0.15 22.59 29.04
N THR A 12 1.05 22.61 29.60
CA THR A 12 2.24 21.99 29.01
C THR A 12 2.12 20.48 29.12
N ALA A 13 2.07 19.79 27.97
CA ALA A 13 2.03 18.33 27.90
C ALA A 13 3.29 17.72 28.53
N PRO A 14 3.19 16.56 29.22
CA PRO A 14 4.35 15.89 29.79
C PRO A 14 5.32 15.47 28.66
N TYR A 15 6.59 15.85 28.80
CA TYR A 15 7.67 15.47 27.89
C TYR A 15 8.68 14.59 28.64
N TYR A 16 9.13 13.51 28.01
CA TYR A 16 10.21 12.67 28.49
C TYR A 16 11.50 13.10 27.80
N THR A 17 12.50 13.49 28.57
CA THR A 17 13.85 13.83 28.08
C THR A 17 14.73 12.60 28.13
N LEU A 18 15.22 12.15 26.97
CA LEU A 18 16.25 11.12 26.87
C LEU A 18 17.55 11.80 26.46
N SER A 19 18.52 11.78 27.36
CA SER A 19 19.85 12.36 27.17
C SER A 19 20.81 11.26 26.74
N TYR A 20 21.38 11.36 25.54
CA TYR A 20 22.43 10.48 25.08
C TYR A 20 23.63 11.31 24.61
N GLY A 21 24.71 11.28 25.39
CA GLY A 21 25.88 12.14 25.19
C GLY A 21 25.52 13.63 25.29
N LYS A 22 26.03 14.47 24.38
CA LYS A 22 25.76 15.92 24.35
C LYS A 22 24.40 16.31 23.73
N ARG A 23 23.52 15.36 23.40
CA ARG A 23 22.23 15.63 22.75
C ARG A 23 21.06 15.21 23.64
N THR A 24 20.14 16.15 23.83
CA THR A 24 18.89 15.94 24.58
C THR A 24 17.73 15.77 23.61
N TYR A 25 17.12 14.58 23.59
CA TYR A 25 15.93 14.31 22.80
C TYR A 25 14.69 14.44 23.69
N ARG A 26 13.75 15.32 23.33
CA ARG A 26 12.49 15.52 24.06
C ARG A 26 11.36 14.80 23.33
N PHE A 27 10.80 13.77 23.96
CA PHE A 27 9.67 13.00 23.43
C PHE A 27 8.38 13.44 24.14
N ILE A 28 7.44 13.98 23.38
CA ILE A 28 6.08 14.24 23.87
C ILE A 28 5.24 13.03 23.46
N THR A 29 4.92 12.15 24.42
CA THR A 29 3.99 11.03 24.21
C THR A 29 2.55 11.55 24.18
N ASP A 30 2.22 12.26 23.10
CA ASP A 30 0.87 12.72 22.80
C ASP A 30 0.09 11.54 22.17
N LYS A 31 -1.16 11.27 22.58
CA LYS A 31 -2.02 10.23 21.95
C LYS A 31 -2.25 10.49 20.44
N VAL A 32 -1.80 11.65 19.95
CA VAL A 32 -1.89 12.13 18.57
C VAL A 32 -0.56 11.94 17.81
N LEU A 33 0.47 11.30 18.38
CA LEU A 33 1.78 11.17 17.74
C LEU A 33 1.69 10.47 16.37
N ILE A 34 0.89 9.39 16.28
CA ILE A 34 0.68 8.65 15.03
C ILE A 34 0.02 9.55 13.98
N PHE A 35 -1.02 10.31 14.36
CA PHE A 35 -1.68 11.25 13.45
C PHE A 35 -0.76 12.42 13.05
N ARG A 36 0.10 12.90 13.95
CA ARG A 36 1.07 13.97 13.67
C ARG A 36 2.20 13.47 12.77
N LEU A 37 2.66 12.23 12.97
CA LEU A 37 3.60 11.53 12.09
C LEU A 37 2.99 11.33 10.70
N MET A 38 1.76 10.82 10.62
CA MET A 38 1.06 10.67 9.35
C MET A 38 0.84 12.01 8.65
N ARG A 39 0.51 13.07 9.39
CA ARG A 39 0.35 14.43 8.85
C ARG A 39 1.67 15.08 8.43
N SER A 40 2.79 14.74 9.06
CA SER A 40 4.12 15.26 8.70
C SER A 40 4.76 14.52 7.53
N LEU A 41 4.26 13.34 7.17
CA LEU A 41 4.69 12.64 5.96
C LEU A 41 4.41 13.48 4.72
N HIS A 42 5.49 13.84 4.03
CA HIS A 42 5.43 14.49 2.74
C HIS A 42 4.58 13.66 1.78
N GLY A 43 3.74 14.30 0.94
CA GLY A 43 2.75 13.65 0.08
C GLY A 43 3.26 12.42 -0.69
N ARG A 44 4.53 12.43 -1.08
CA ARG A 44 5.23 11.35 -1.78
C ARG A 44 5.37 10.05 -1.00
N PHE A 45 5.47 10.09 0.33
CA PHE A 45 5.76 8.91 1.17
C PHE A 45 4.51 8.17 1.65
N TRP A 46 3.31 8.67 1.33
CA TRP A 46 2.05 8.05 1.74
C TRP A 46 1.87 6.64 1.19
N GLY A 47 2.46 6.31 0.03
CA GLY A 47 2.40 4.97 -0.54
C GLY A 47 3.15 3.97 0.32
N ILE A 48 4.38 4.33 0.72
CA ILE A 48 5.21 3.52 1.63
C ILE A 48 4.52 3.37 2.99
N ALA A 49 3.98 4.46 3.54
CA ALA A 49 3.26 4.41 4.81
C ALA A 49 2.02 3.49 4.74
N GLY A 50 1.24 3.54 3.65
CA GLY A 50 0.10 2.67 3.44
C GLY A 50 0.48 1.19 3.45
N VAL A 51 1.53 0.83 2.71
CA VAL A 51 2.05 -0.54 2.71
C VAL A 51 2.56 -0.96 4.08
N LEU A 52 3.34 -0.12 4.77
CA LEU A 52 3.86 -0.44 6.10
C LEU A 52 2.76 -0.69 7.12
N ILE A 53 1.69 0.13 7.09
CA ILE A 53 0.53 -0.07 7.97
C ILE A 53 -0.18 -1.39 7.64
N MET A 54 -0.35 -1.69 6.35
CA MET A 54 -0.97 -2.94 5.92
C MET A 54 -0.15 -4.16 6.35
N SER A 55 1.16 -4.16 6.06
CA SER A 55 2.07 -5.22 6.47
C SER A 55 2.11 -5.40 8.00
N PHE A 56 2.14 -4.29 8.75
CA PHE A 56 2.09 -4.35 10.22
C PHE A 56 0.79 -4.98 10.71
N GLY A 57 -0.37 -4.57 10.19
CA GLY A 57 -1.66 -5.13 10.60
C GLY A 57 -1.82 -6.60 10.22
N LEU A 58 -1.31 -7.02 9.06
CA LEU A 58 -1.26 -8.44 8.67
C LEU A 58 -0.33 -9.25 9.60
N SER A 59 0.82 -8.70 9.97
CA SER A 59 1.72 -9.33 10.97
C SER A 59 1.07 -9.47 12.33
N VAL A 60 0.26 -8.50 12.77
CA VAL A 60 -0.52 -8.60 14.02
C VAL A 60 -1.51 -9.76 13.97
N CYS A 61 -2.11 -10.05 12.80
CA CYS A 61 -2.99 -11.22 12.66
C CYS A 61 -2.28 -12.53 12.97
N PHE A 62 -1.02 -12.70 12.52
CA PHE A 62 -0.20 -13.85 12.88
C PHE A 62 0.18 -13.89 14.36
N LEU A 63 0.38 -12.73 15.01
CA LEU A 63 0.63 -12.68 16.45
C LEU A 63 -0.59 -13.09 17.27
N VAL A 64 -1.79 -12.72 16.82
CA VAL A 64 -3.05 -13.08 17.48
C VAL A 64 -3.37 -14.56 17.28
N LYS A 65 -3.06 -15.12 16.09
CA LYS A 65 -3.37 -16.50 15.74
C LYS A 65 -2.17 -17.21 15.09
N PRO A 66 -1.13 -17.58 15.88
CA PRO A 66 0.13 -18.11 15.35
C PRO A 66 -0.03 -19.46 14.63
N GLU A 67 -1.04 -20.24 14.98
CA GLU A 67 -1.43 -21.49 14.30
C GLU A 67 -1.79 -21.31 12.82
N THR A 68 -2.12 -20.10 12.38
CA THR A 68 -2.39 -19.78 10.97
C THR A 68 -1.15 -19.44 10.16
N LEU A 69 0.05 -19.46 10.77
CA LEU A 69 1.33 -19.28 10.09
C LEU A 69 1.69 -20.52 9.27
N SER A 70 0.95 -20.77 8.20
CA SER A 70 1.22 -21.82 7.21
C SER A 70 1.37 -21.22 5.82
N TRP A 71 2.24 -21.78 4.98
CA TRP A 71 2.42 -21.29 3.61
C TRP A 71 1.15 -21.41 2.75
N SER A 72 0.19 -22.24 3.16
CA SER A 72 -1.11 -22.42 2.50
C SER A 72 -2.16 -21.38 2.90
N THR A 73 -1.96 -20.61 3.97
CA THR A 73 -2.99 -19.69 4.49
C THR A 73 -3.01 -18.38 3.71
N ALA A 74 -4.13 -18.02 3.09
CA ALA A 74 -4.25 -16.72 2.44
C ALA A 74 -4.46 -15.61 3.50
N PHE A 75 -4.02 -14.38 3.22
CA PHE A 75 -4.33 -13.21 4.05
C PHE A 75 -5.84 -13.00 4.22
N SER A 76 -6.63 -13.38 3.21
CA SER A 76 -8.09 -13.37 3.30
C SER A 76 -8.62 -14.33 4.37
N ASP A 77 -7.93 -15.41 4.74
CA ASP A 77 -8.42 -16.33 5.77
C ASP A 77 -8.47 -15.68 7.16
N PHE A 78 -7.71 -14.60 7.39
CA PHE A 78 -7.80 -13.82 8.62
C PHE A 78 -9.16 -13.15 8.85
N GLY A 79 -9.98 -12.98 7.80
CA GLY A 79 -11.31 -12.42 7.96
C GLY A 79 -12.35 -13.42 8.47
N ARG A 80 -12.03 -14.73 8.51
CA ARG A 80 -12.95 -15.77 9.01
C ARG A 80 -13.06 -15.80 10.52
N ASP A 81 -12.00 -15.40 11.22
CA ASP A 81 -11.95 -15.41 12.68
C ASP A 81 -12.26 -14.02 13.24
N VAL A 82 -13.19 -13.96 14.20
CA VAL A 82 -13.61 -12.74 14.90
C VAL A 82 -12.42 -12.04 15.58
N ARG A 83 -11.38 -12.80 15.98
CA ARG A 83 -10.19 -12.25 16.64
C ARG A 83 -9.26 -11.53 15.68
N THR A 84 -9.08 -12.02 14.45
CA THR A 84 -8.16 -11.44 13.45
C THR A 84 -8.86 -10.50 12.47
N ALA A 85 -10.17 -10.66 12.24
CA ALA A 85 -10.94 -9.87 11.29
C ALA A 85 -10.86 -8.35 11.51
N PRO A 86 -10.92 -7.81 12.75
CA PRO A 86 -10.78 -6.36 12.97
C PRO A 86 -9.39 -5.83 12.55
N TYR A 87 -8.34 -6.62 12.79
CA TYR A 87 -6.97 -6.25 12.41
C TYR A 87 -6.78 -6.33 10.91
N LEU A 88 -7.32 -7.36 10.24
CA LEU A 88 -7.34 -7.46 8.78
C LEU A 88 -8.07 -6.26 8.18
N ALA A 89 -9.31 -6.00 8.59
CA ALA A 89 -10.13 -4.91 8.06
C ALA A 89 -9.46 -3.54 8.28
N ALA A 90 -8.93 -3.28 9.48
CA ALA A 90 -8.20 -2.05 9.77
C ALA A 90 -6.94 -1.92 8.90
N SER A 91 -6.16 -3.00 8.74
CA SER A 91 -4.94 -3.00 7.93
C SER A 91 -5.21 -2.66 6.46
N LEU A 92 -6.25 -3.27 5.88
CA LEU A 92 -6.67 -3.02 4.51
C LEU A 92 -7.24 -1.62 4.34
N PHE A 93 -8.05 -1.15 5.31
CA PHE A 93 -8.64 0.19 5.27
C PHE A 93 -7.59 1.30 5.34
N PHE A 94 -6.68 1.23 6.32
CA PHE A 94 -5.64 2.25 6.48
C PHE A 94 -4.56 2.13 5.40
N GLY A 95 -4.28 0.91 4.90
CA GLY A 95 -3.43 0.69 3.73
C GLY A 95 -4.01 1.34 2.47
N ALA A 96 -5.31 1.11 2.20
CA ALA A 96 -6.04 1.73 1.10
C ALA A 96 -6.05 3.27 1.21
N TYR A 97 -6.26 3.80 2.43
CA TYR A 97 -6.20 5.24 2.68
C TYR A 97 -4.81 5.81 2.37
N GLY A 98 -3.73 5.14 2.76
CA GLY A 98 -2.37 5.55 2.45
C GLY A 98 -2.11 5.59 0.93
N LEU A 99 -2.52 4.54 0.22
CA LEU A 99 -2.44 4.46 -1.23
C LEU A 99 -3.29 5.52 -1.93
N TRP A 100 -4.48 5.84 -1.41
CA TRP A 100 -5.33 6.91 -1.94
C TRP A 100 -4.67 8.30 -1.81
N ARG A 101 -4.08 8.60 -0.66
CA ARG A 101 -3.33 9.84 -0.44
C ARG A 101 -2.14 9.93 -1.40
N TRP A 102 -1.42 8.83 -1.58
CA TRP A 102 -0.31 8.74 -2.52
C TRP A 102 -0.77 8.92 -3.98
N ARG A 103 -1.85 8.26 -4.40
CA ARG A 103 -2.47 8.46 -5.72
C ARG A 103 -2.80 9.92 -5.99
N ASN A 104 -3.37 10.62 -5.00
CA ASN A 104 -3.68 12.04 -5.15
C ASN A 104 -2.43 12.90 -5.30
N TYR A 105 -1.34 12.54 -4.63
CA TYR A 105 -0.02 13.14 -4.88
C TYR A 105 0.46 12.85 -6.31
N LEU A 106 0.48 11.58 -6.73
CA LEU A 106 0.91 11.18 -8.07
C LEU A 106 0.09 11.87 -9.17
N ARG A 107 -1.22 12.03 -8.99
CA ARG A 107 -2.07 12.74 -9.95
C ARG A 107 -1.69 14.21 -10.12
N ARG A 108 -1.19 14.86 -9.07
CA ARG A 108 -0.76 16.27 -9.10
C ARG A 108 0.64 16.43 -9.65
N THR A 109 1.53 15.49 -9.35
CA THR A 109 2.96 15.60 -9.71
C THR A 109 3.28 14.96 -11.05
N LEU A 110 2.56 13.91 -11.45
CA LEU A 110 2.82 13.18 -12.68
C LEU A 110 1.79 13.57 -13.76
N LYS A 111 2.17 14.45 -14.69
CA LYS A 111 1.25 15.00 -15.73
C LYS A 111 0.72 13.93 -16.70
N HIS A 112 1.39 12.78 -16.78
CA HIS A 112 1.08 11.69 -17.72
C HIS A 112 0.69 10.36 -17.05
N ALA A 113 0.45 10.36 -15.72
CA ALA A 113 0.15 9.15 -14.98
C ALA A 113 -1.34 8.79 -14.94
N ARG A 114 -2.19 9.27 -15.85
CA ARG A 114 -3.62 8.92 -15.87
C ARG A 114 -3.88 7.41 -15.79
N PRO A 115 -3.31 6.55 -16.66
CA PRO A 115 -3.54 5.10 -16.56
C PRO A 115 -3.02 4.51 -15.24
N LEU A 116 -1.84 4.94 -14.79
CA LEU A 116 -1.25 4.52 -13.52
C LEU A 116 -2.12 4.88 -12.31
N THR A 117 -2.57 6.13 -12.23
CA THR A 117 -3.39 6.63 -11.14
C THR A 117 -4.79 6.01 -11.15
N SER A 118 -5.32 5.61 -12.31
CA SER A 118 -6.55 4.83 -12.39
C SER A 118 -6.36 3.42 -11.84
N LEU A 119 -5.25 2.75 -12.19
CA LEU A 119 -4.95 1.40 -11.68
C LEU A 119 -4.71 1.40 -10.17
N VAL A 120 -3.94 2.35 -9.64
CA VAL A 120 -3.80 2.54 -8.18
C VAL A 120 -5.16 2.85 -7.54
N GLY A 121 -6.05 3.57 -8.25
CA GLY A 121 -7.42 3.81 -7.82
C GLY A 121 -8.25 2.52 -7.72
N LEU A 122 -8.09 1.61 -8.68
CA LEU A 122 -8.74 0.29 -8.63
C LEU A 122 -8.19 -0.58 -7.50
N THR A 123 -6.88 -0.54 -7.23
CA THR A 123 -6.28 -1.19 -6.05
C THR A 123 -6.93 -0.66 -4.75
N VAL A 124 -7.01 0.66 -4.60
CA VAL A 124 -7.66 1.29 -3.43
C VAL A 124 -9.12 0.85 -3.29
N PHE A 125 -9.87 0.84 -4.39
CA PHE A 125 -11.26 0.42 -4.40
C PHE A 125 -11.42 -1.05 -3.97
N GLY A 126 -10.61 -1.96 -4.54
CA GLY A 126 -10.62 -3.37 -4.17
C GLY A 126 -10.28 -3.60 -2.69
N LEU A 127 -9.27 -2.89 -2.18
CA LEU A 127 -8.91 -2.94 -0.75
C LEU A 127 -10.03 -2.43 0.16
N TYR A 128 -10.76 -1.38 -0.23
CA TYR A 128 -11.91 -0.91 0.56
C TYR A 128 -13.08 -1.89 0.54
N ILE A 129 -13.37 -2.53 -0.59
CA ILE A 129 -14.36 -3.61 -0.62
C ILE A 129 -13.94 -4.72 0.33
N ALA A 130 -12.69 -5.20 0.25
CA ALA A 130 -12.18 -6.25 1.12
C ALA A 130 -12.20 -5.84 2.60
N ALA A 131 -11.90 -4.58 2.92
CA ALA A 131 -11.91 -4.08 4.29
C ALA A 131 -13.31 -3.97 4.90
N LEU A 132 -14.30 -3.60 4.09
CA LEU A 132 -15.66 -3.31 4.56
C LEU A 132 -16.61 -4.52 4.51
N MET A 133 -16.19 -5.61 3.88
CA MET A 133 -16.97 -6.83 3.76
C MET A 133 -16.44 -7.90 4.73
N PRO A 134 -17.13 -8.16 5.85
CA PRO A 134 -16.70 -9.18 6.80
C PRO A 134 -16.86 -10.56 6.17
N ILE A 135 -15.78 -11.33 6.11
CA ILE A 135 -15.80 -12.69 5.56
C ILE A 135 -16.70 -13.62 6.37
N ALA A 136 -16.83 -13.38 7.68
CA ALA A 136 -17.71 -14.15 8.56
C ALA A 136 -19.21 -14.06 8.21
N TRP A 137 -19.62 -13.11 7.35
CA TRP A 137 -21.01 -12.95 6.93
C TRP A 137 -21.20 -13.66 5.58
N GLU A 138 -21.44 -14.97 5.61
CA GLU A 138 -21.69 -15.76 4.40
C GLU A 138 -23.14 -15.61 3.91
N PRO A 139 -23.41 -15.74 2.59
CA PRO A 139 -22.44 -15.99 1.51
C PRO A 139 -22.03 -14.73 0.74
N TRP A 140 -22.81 -13.66 0.80
CA TRP A 140 -22.65 -12.48 -0.08
C TRP A 140 -21.44 -11.62 0.28
N PRO A 141 -21.27 -11.16 1.54
CA PRO A 141 -20.06 -10.45 1.97
C PRO A 141 -18.76 -11.23 1.72
N TYR A 142 -18.74 -12.55 1.90
CA TYR A 142 -17.59 -13.38 1.52
C TYR A 142 -17.21 -13.23 0.05
N ARG A 143 -18.18 -13.38 -0.87
CA ARG A 143 -17.93 -13.24 -2.32
C ARG A 143 -17.43 -11.85 -2.68
N LEU A 144 -17.98 -10.81 -2.06
CA LEU A 144 -17.54 -9.43 -2.28
C LEU A 144 -16.12 -9.20 -1.75
N HIS A 145 -15.77 -9.78 -0.59
CA HIS A 145 -14.41 -9.70 -0.06
C HIS A 145 -13.39 -10.32 -1.03
N ILE A 146 -13.64 -11.56 -1.47
CA ILE A 146 -12.76 -12.26 -2.42
C ILE A 146 -12.65 -11.50 -3.74
N PHE A 147 -13.76 -10.95 -4.24
CA PHE A 147 -13.76 -10.08 -5.41
C PHE A 147 -12.89 -8.83 -5.20
N GLY A 148 -13.00 -8.17 -4.04
CA GLY A 148 -12.17 -7.01 -3.69
C GLY A 148 -10.68 -7.33 -3.66
N VAL A 149 -10.30 -8.47 -3.08
CA VAL A 149 -8.91 -8.97 -3.07
C VAL A 149 -8.42 -9.26 -4.49
N ALA A 150 -9.22 -9.94 -5.32
CA ALA A 150 -8.88 -10.26 -6.69
C ALA A 150 -8.69 -9.00 -7.55
N VAL A 151 -9.61 -8.04 -7.45
CA VAL A 151 -9.51 -6.74 -8.15
C VAL A 151 -8.27 -5.99 -7.68
N SER A 152 -7.99 -5.96 -6.38
CA SER A 152 -6.81 -5.31 -5.83
C SER A 152 -5.51 -5.92 -6.37
N GLY A 153 -5.39 -7.24 -6.32
CA GLY A 153 -4.23 -7.98 -6.81
C GLY A 153 -4.01 -7.81 -8.33
N ALA A 154 -5.08 -7.93 -9.12
CA ALA A 154 -5.02 -7.71 -10.57
C ALA A 154 -4.62 -6.27 -10.91
N ALA A 155 -5.18 -5.27 -10.20
CA ALA A 155 -4.85 -3.87 -10.39
C ALA A 155 -3.39 -3.56 -9.99
N MET A 156 -2.90 -4.13 -8.88
CA MET A 156 -1.48 -4.03 -8.48
C MET A 156 -0.57 -4.57 -9.59
N ALA A 157 -0.90 -5.74 -10.13
CA ALA A 157 -0.14 -6.36 -11.20
C ALA A 157 -0.13 -5.52 -12.48
N ALA A 158 -1.31 -5.12 -12.93
CA ALA A 158 -1.46 -4.25 -14.10
C ALA A 158 -0.71 -2.92 -13.91
N THR A 159 -0.72 -2.34 -12.71
CA THR A 159 -0.01 -1.08 -12.42
C THR A 159 1.49 -1.21 -12.72
N VAL A 160 2.13 -2.26 -12.21
CA VAL A 160 3.57 -2.46 -12.40
C VAL A 160 3.91 -2.81 -13.84
N VAL A 161 3.08 -3.62 -14.50
CA VAL A 161 3.25 -3.97 -15.93
C VAL A 161 3.16 -2.71 -16.80
N VAL A 162 2.07 -1.96 -16.67
CA VAL A 162 1.83 -0.73 -17.45
C VAL A 162 2.92 0.30 -17.18
N ASP A 163 3.33 0.47 -15.93
CA ASP A 163 4.41 1.39 -15.58
C ASP A 163 5.74 1.02 -16.22
N THR A 164 6.07 -0.27 -16.22
CA THR A 164 7.30 -0.80 -16.82
C THR A 164 7.32 -0.57 -18.33
N LEU A 165 6.19 -0.71 -19.02
CA LEU A 165 6.05 -0.45 -20.46
C LEU A 165 6.10 1.05 -20.81
N LEU A 166 5.54 1.90 -19.95
CA LEU A 166 5.43 3.34 -20.21
C LEU A 166 6.67 4.14 -19.79
N THR A 167 7.41 3.70 -18.78
CA THR A 167 8.51 4.47 -18.19
C THR A 167 9.84 4.20 -18.87
N LYS A 168 10.48 5.24 -19.43
CA LYS A 168 11.88 5.19 -19.88
C LYS A 168 12.81 5.72 -18.79
N THR A 169 13.70 4.88 -18.27
CA THR A 169 14.68 5.29 -17.25
C THR A 169 15.71 6.23 -17.88
N ARG A 170 15.78 7.50 -17.42
CA ARG A 170 16.63 8.56 -18.00
C ARG A 170 17.86 8.93 -17.14
N SER A 171 17.96 8.48 -15.89
CA SER A 171 19.06 8.91 -15.00
C SER A 171 20.40 8.24 -15.31
N ARG A 172 21.49 9.03 -15.38
CA ARG A 172 22.88 8.58 -15.63
C ARG A 172 23.53 7.93 -14.40
N HIS A 173 23.09 8.26 -13.19
CA HIS A 173 23.59 7.68 -11.94
C HIS A 173 22.56 6.67 -11.41
N SER A 174 22.99 5.44 -11.09
CA SER A 174 22.16 4.31 -10.62
C SER A 174 21.11 3.74 -11.59
N LEU A 175 21.26 3.94 -12.91
CA LEU A 175 20.35 3.42 -13.94
C LEU A 175 20.08 1.90 -13.80
N GLN A 176 21.15 1.13 -13.57
CA GLN A 176 21.07 -0.33 -13.44
C GLN A 176 20.28 -0.75 -12.21
N LEU A 177 20.48 -0.09 -11.06
CA LEU A 177 19.75 -0.38 -9.83
C LEU A 177 18.24 -0.20 -10.02
N TRP A 178 17.80 0.91 -10.60
CA TRP A 178 16.37 1.16 -10.81
C TRP A 178 15.74 0.24 -11.84
N ARG A 179 16.48 -0.10 -12.90
CA ARG A 179 16.03 -1.12 -13.87
C ARG A 179 15.91 -2.49 -13.20
N PHE A 180 16.88 -2.86 -12.38
CA PHE A 180 16.86 -4.10 -11.61
C PHE A 180 15.67 -4.13 -10.64
N MET A 181 15.45 -3.06 -9.87
CA MET A 181 14.29 -2.97 -8.95
C MET A 181 12.95 -3.12 -9.67
N ARG A 182 12.76 -2.50 -10.84
CA ARG A 182 11.53 -2.67 -11.63
C ARG A 182 11.37 -4.09 -12.17
N LEU A 183 12.45 -4.70 -12.65
CA LEU A 183 12.43 -6.07 -13.13
C LEU A 183 12.12 -7.05 -12.00
N VAL A 184 12.74 -6.89 -10.84
CA VAL A 184 12.46 -7.67 -9.64
C VAL A 184 11.02 -7.48 -9.18
N SER A 185 10.53 -6.24 -9.12
CA SER A 185 9.14 -5.95 -8.78
C SER A 185 8.15 -6.64 -9.73
N PHE A 186 8.40 -6.55 -11.04
CA PHE A 186 7.62 -7.22 -12.07
C PHE A 186 7.62 -8.74 -11.89
N LEU A 187 8.80 -9.35 -11.72
CA LEU A 187 8.93 -10.80 -11.53
C LEU A 187 8.20 -11.26 -10.27
N LEU A 188 8.37 -10.56 -9.14
CA LEU A 188 7.72 -10.90 -7.88
C LEU A 188 6.19 -10.85 -7.99
N ILE A 189 5.65 -9.87 -8.70
CA ILE A 189 4.21 -9.75 -8.93
C ILE A 189 3.69 -10.85 -9.86
N VAL A 190 4.38 -11.14 -10.96
CA VAL A 190 3.94 -12.16 -11.92
C VAL A 190 4.02 -13.55 -11.30
N VAL A 191 5.15 -13.89 -10.67
CA VAL A 191 5.34 -15.17 -9.98
C VAL A 191 4.40 -15.29 -8.79
N GLY A 192 4.30 -14.23 -7.97
CA GLY A 192 3.39 -14.20 -6.83
C GLY A 192 1.93 -14.38 -7.26
N GLY A 193 1.49 -13.65 -8.28
CA GLY A 193 0.14 -13.78 -8.85
C GLY A 193 -0.15 -15.17 -9.41
N PHE A 194 0.82 -15.77 -10.11
CA PHE A 194 0.70 -17.14 -10.59
C PHE A 194 0.56 -18.16 -9.44
N ILE A 195 1.37 -18.01 -8.38
CA ILE A 195 1.30 -18.88 -7.19
C ILE A 195 -0.03 -18.69 -6.45
N THR A 196 -0.47 -17.45 -6.25
CA THR A 196 -1.75 -17.15 -5.58
C THR A 196 -2.94 -17.71 -6.34
N LEU A 197 -2.99 -17.50 -7.66
CA LEU A 197 -4.06 -18.04 -8.51
C LEU A 197 -4.01 -19.56 -8.60
N GLY A 198 -2.81 -20.14 -8.72
CA GLY A 198 -2.63 -21.60 -8.72
C GLY A 198 -2.94 -22.24 -7.37
N SER A 199 -2.87 -21.48 -6.27
CA SER A 199 -3.27 -21.91 -4.93
C SER A 199 -4.76 -21.66 -4.62
N ALA A 200 -5.52 -21.05 -5.54
CA ALA A 200 -6.94 -20.84 -5.34
C ALA A 200 -7.69 -22.19 -5.33
N ASN A 201 -8.74 -22.29 -4.50
CA ASN A 201 -9.53 -23.51 -4.32
C ASN A 201 -10.08 -24.12 -5.62
N LEU A 202 -10.22 -23.32 -6.68
CA LEU A 202 -10.70 -23.77 -8.00
C LEU A 202 -9.62 -24.48 -8.84
N VAL A 203 -8.34 -24.19 -8.59
CA VAL A 203 -7.22 -24.67 -9.43
C VAL A 203 -6.39 -25.71 -8.68
N GLY A 204 -6.07 -25.45 -7.39
CA GLY A 204 -5.46 -26.42 -6.49
C GLY A 204 -4.07 -26.93 -6.89
N TRP A 205 -3.34 -26.23 -7.76
CA TRP A 205 -2.01 -26.63 -8.23
C TRP A 205 -0.94 -26.51 -7.15
N PHE A 206 -1.09 -25.54 -6.24
CA PHE A 206 -0.12 -25.27 -5.18
C PHE A 206 -0.80 -25.11 -3.82
N ARG A 207 -0.06 -25.35 -2.74
CA ARG A 207 -0.47 -25.07 -1.35
C ARG A 207 0.35 -23.92 -0.75
N LEU A 208 0.51 -22.85 -1.54
CA LEU A 208 1.47 -21.77 -1.27
C LEU A 208 0.82 -20.38 -1.35
N ALA A 209 -0.48 -20.26 -1.01
CA ALA A 209 -1.23 -19.03 -1.13
C ALA A 209 -0.57 -17.85 -0.38
N LEU A 210 -0.08 -18.10 0.85
CA LEU A 210 0.61 -17.08 1.64
C LEU A 210 1.84 -16.57 0.90
N ALA A 211 2.67 -17.48 0.38
CA ALA A 211 3.90 -17.13 -0.31
C ALA A 211 3.60 -16.29 -1.57
N GLY A 212 2.57 -16.67 -2.34
CA GLY A 212 2.13 -15.92 -3.52
C GLY A 212 1.71 -14.49 -3.18
N GLU A 213 0.86 -14.31 -2.17
CA GLU A 213 0.39 -13.00 -1.75
C GLU A 213 1.50 -12.13 -1.16
N LEU A 214 2.45 -12.73 -0.42
CA LEU A 214 3.62 -12.04 0.13
C LEU A 214 4.56 -11.58 -1.00
N LEU A 215 4.81 -12.42 -2.00
CA LEU A 215 5.59 -12.06 -3.20
C LEU A 215 4.94 -10.89 -3.95
N MET A 216 3.62 -10.93 -4.16
CA MET A 216 2.88 -9.81 -4.77
C MET A 216 3.01 -8.53 -3.94
N LEU A 217 2.86 -8.62 -2.62
CA LEU A 217 2.97 -7.48 -1.73
C LEU A 217 4.38 -6.87 -1.74
N VAL A 218 5.42 -7.70 -1.64
CA VAL A 218 6.83 -7.25 -1.71
C VAL A 218 7.12 -6.63 -3.08
N GLY A 219 6.69 -7.27 -4.16
CA GLY A 219 6.85 -6.76 -5.52
C GLY A 219 6.21 -5.38 -5.68
N TYR A 220 4.97 -5.21 -5.21
CA TYR A 220 4.28 -3.92 -5.25
C TYR A 220 4.93 -2.87 -4.35
N THR A 221 5.45 -3.27 -3.19
CA THR A 221 6.20 -2.40 -2.27
C THR A 221 7.44 -1.84 -2.94
N LEU A 222 8.23 -2.69 -3.61
CA LEU A 222 9.42 -2.27 -4.34
C LEU A 222 9.08 -1.29 -5.47
N TRP A 223 7.96 -1.50 -6.16
CA TRP A 223 7.47 -0.55 -7.17
C TRP A 223 7.08 0.79 -6.55
N ILE A 224 6.37 0.80 -5.42
CA ILE A 224 6.03 2.04 -4.71
C ILE A 224 7.30 2.78 -4.29
N ILE A 225 8.33 2.07 -3.81
CA ILE A 225 9.62 2.66 -3.44
C ILE A 225 10.29 3.27 -4.69
N ASP A 226 10.42 2.53 -5.80
CA ASP A 226 10.96 3.06 -7.07
C ASP A 226 10.23 4.35 -7.46
N LYS A 227 8.90 4.36 -7.45
CA LYS A 227 8.14 5.57 -7.81
C LYS A 227 8.25 6.71 -6.84
N THR A 228 8.35 6.42 -5.55
CA THR A 228 8.45 7.44 -4.50
C THR A 228 9.80 8.16 -4.56
N TYR A 229 10.88 7.45 -4.87
CA TYR A 229 12.24 7.99 -4.90
C TYR A 229 12.68 8.48 -6.28
N HIS A 230 12.26 7.82 -7.36
CA HIS A 230 12.71 8.13 -8.73
C HIS A 230 11.93 9.26 -9.41
N GLY A 231 10.65 9.49 -9.05
CA GLY A 231 9.81 10.53 -9.69
C GLY A 231 9.49 10.26 -11.17
N GLU A 232 9.22 11.31 -11.97
CA GLU A 232 8.95 11.19 -13.42
C GLU A 232 10.22 10.75 -14.18
N GLY A 233 10.17 9.57 -14.80
CA GLY A 233 11.13 9.16 -15.84
C GLY A 233 10.82 9.78 -17.21
N GLY A 234 11.75 9.67 -18.15
CA GLY A 234 11.50 10.04 -19.55
C GLY A 234 10.42 9.15 -20.20
N ARG A 235 9.85 9.60 -21.32
CA ARG A 235 8.83 8.82 -22.06
C ARG A 235 9.42 7.67 -22.86
N SER A 236 8.74 6.52 -22.88
CA SER A 236 9.02 5.45 -23.85
C SER A 236 8.41 5.77 -25.23
N ARG A 237 8.90 5.13 -26.30
CA ARG A 237 8.33 5.30 -27.66
C ARG A 237 6.86 4.84 -27.71
N LEU A 238 6.51 3.83 -26.91
CA LEU A 238 5.15 3.30 -26.77
C LEU A 238 4.22 4.32 -26.08
N SER A 239 4.71 5.03 -25.05
CA SER A 239 3.96 6.14 -24.42
C SER A 239 3.69 7.29 -25.41
N ILE A 240 4.61 7.55 -26.34
CA ILE A 240 4.45 8.59 -27.37
C ILE A 240 3.43 8.14 -28.42
N ALA A 241 3.47 6.87 -28.82
CA ALA A 241 2.52 6.28 -29.76
C ALA A 241 1.10 6.23 -29.19
N LEU A 242 0.91 5.80 -27.94
CA LEU A 242 -0.41 5.77 -27.29
C LEU A 242 -1.05 7.15 -27.16
N ARG A 243 -0.28 8.22 -27.00
CA ARG A 243 -0.83 9.59 -27.00
C ARG A 243 -1.47 9.97 -28.34
N LYS A 244 -1.00 9.41 -29.46
CA LYS A 244 -1.65 9.60 -30.77
C LYS A 244 -2.96 8.82 -30.89
N ILE A 245 -3.17 7.82 -30.02
CA ILE A 245 -4.30 6.89 -30.05
C ILE A 245 -5.36 7.25 -29.00
N VAL A 246 -5.04 8.08 -27.99
CA VAL A 246 -6.04 8.55 -27.01
C VAL A 246 -6.94 9.61 -27.64
N LEU A 247 -8.04 9.09 -28.20
CA LEU A 247 -9.43 9.51 -28.04
C LEU A 247 -9.64 11.02 -27.89
N ILE A 248 -10.11 11.60 -28.98
CA ILE A 248 -10.97 12.79 -29.03
C ILE A 248 -12.05 12.60 -27.95
N ASP A 249 -12.08 13.51 -26.97
CA ASP A 249 -13.30 13.77 -26.19
C ASP A 249 -14.31 14.46 -27.12
#